data_AF-A0A957RLA7-F1
#
_entry.id   AF-A0A957RLA7-F1
#
_cell.length_a   1.000
_cell.length_b   1.000
_cell.length_c   1.000
_cell.angle_alpha   90.00
_cell.angle_beta   90.00
_cell.angle_gamma   90.00
#
_symmetry.space_group_name_H-M   'P 1'
#
loop_
_entity.id
_entity.type
_entity.pdbx_description
1 polymer ?
#
loop_
_entity_poly.entity_id
_entity_poly.type
_entity_poly.pdbx_seq_one_letter_code
_entity_poly.pdbx_strand_id
1 'polypeptide(L)'
;ARGYTPQDLVAYAIANGAPDFAPGEGWHYSSTNFILLGMVVEAATGQSLAELYQARIFDPLGMTSSSYLEGSPQPGAHVDGYYTIPSGVLTDMTAWNATQGGAAGAIVSTAEDMARFADGLFNGKLFENDATLQEMLAFRELTLGEGGGVIAGYGLGLIAFGTQGFDAFGHAGQTPGFQSLWFRVPEAETTFVLLTNSGSCRVMLLPSNLPPAILGLEPTVAAATEAKPCAYTDLPFPRPEPAYTAKRVRDLSPFADALAGLTDARRAELDALLAGATVLDMQAAMAGGALSAEELVTWYVDRIARYDVDKLNAVMELNPQALEIARQLDAERAAGSVRGNLHGIPVLLKDNIATGDGMHT
;
A
#
# COMPACT_ATOMS: atom_id res chain seq x y z
N ALA A 1 -22.07 -6.51 15.24
CA ALA A 1 -23.08 -5.82 14.40
C ALA A 1 -23.93 -6.86 13.62
N ARG A 2 -25.10 -6.47 13.08
CA ARG A 2 -25.95 -7.35 12.24
C ARG A 2 -25.21 -7.75 10.95
N GLY A 3 -25.32 -9.02 10.56
CA GLY A 3 -24.83 -9.55 9.28
C GLY A 3 -25.94 -9.64 8.23
N TYR A 4 -25.54 -9.74 6.96
CA TYR A 4 -26.43 -9.78 5.80
C TYR A 4 -25.96 -10.83 4.78
N THR A 5 -26.91 -11.53 4.17
CA THR A 5 -26.60 -12.37 3.01
C THR A 5 -26.44 -11.50 1.75
N PRO A 6 -25.76 -11.98 0.69
CA PRO A 6 -25.74 -11.30 -0.60
C PRO A 6 -27.15 -10.99 -1.13
N GLN A 7 -28.11 -11.91 -0.92
CA GLN A 7 -29.51 -11.73 -1.32
C GLN A 7 -30.20 -10.61 -0.53
N ASP A 8 -29.91 -10.46 0.77
CA ASP A 8 -30.44 -9.36 1.57
C ASP A 8 -29.94 -8.00 1.04
N LEU A 9 -28.67 -7.91 0.68
CA LEU A 9 -28.07 -6.68 0.13
C LEU A 9 -28.66 -6.30 -1.23
N VAL A 10 -28.80 -7.27 -2.13
CA VAL A 10 -29.43 -7.06 -3.45
C VAL A 10 -30.90 -6.70 -3.29
N ALA A 11 -31.65 -7.38 -2.42
CA ALA A 11 -33.05 -7.06 -2.15
C ALA A 11 -33.20 -5.64 -1.58
N TYR A 12 -32.30 -5.22 -0.71
CA TYR A 12 -32.26 -3.85 -0.20
C TYR A 12 -32.04 -2.83 -1.32
N ALA A 13 -31.08 -3.07 -2.21
CA ALA A 13 -30.82 -2.18 -3.35
C ALA A 13 -32.03 -2.07 -4.30
N ILE A 14 -32.69 -3.19 -4.61
CA ILE A 14 -33.90 -3.21 -5.46
C ILE A 14 -35.06 -2.46 -4.79
N ALA A 15 -35.23 -2.62 -3.48
CA ALA A 15 -36.33 -2.00 -2.75
C ALA A 15 -36.16 -0.49 -2.53
N ASN A 16 -34.92 0.01 -2.51
CA ASN A 16 -34.61 1.39 -2.11
C ASN A 16 -33.90 2.23 -3.17
N GLY A 17 -33.59 1.65 -4.33
CA GLY A 17 -32.89 2.33 -5.43
C GLY A 17 -33.62 2.21 -6.76
N ALA A 18 -33.13 2.95 -7.74
CA ALA A 18 -33.47 2.79 -9.15
C ALA A 18 -32.16 2.77 -9.95
N PRO A 19 -32.10 2.12 -11.13
CA PRO A 19 -30.92 2.19 -11.98
C PRO A 19 -30.61 3.65 -12.34
N ASP A 20 -29.33 4.04 -12.20
CA ASP A 20 -28.88 5.40 -12.52
C ASP A 20 -29.00 5.70 -14.03
N PHE A 21 -28.88 4.67 -14.87
CA PHE A 21 -28.96 4.74 -16.33
C PHE A 21 -29.34 3.38 -16.92
N ALA A 22 -29.68 3.35 -18.22
CA ALA A 22 -29.88 2.10 -18.94
C ALA A 22 -28.56 1.32 -19.09
N PRO A 23 -28.57 -0.03 -19.11
CA PRO A 23 -27.35 -0.82 -19.21
C PRO A 23 -26.45 -0.42 -20.39
N GLY A 24 -25.18 -0.11 -20.12
CA GLY A 24 -24.20 0.30 -21.13
C GLY A 24 -24.17 1.81 -21.44
N GLU A 25 -25.19 2.57 -21.05
CA GLU A 25 -25.34 4.00 -21.41
C GLU A 25 -24.61 4.95 -20.45
N GLY A 26 -24.07 4.47 -19.33
CA GLY A 26 -23.43 5.29 -18.31
C GLY A 26 -22.43 4.54 -17.47
N TRP A 27 -21.76 5.26 -16.56
CA TRP A 27 -20.88 4.69 -15.54
C TRP A 27 -21.21 5.35 -14.20
N HIS A 28 -21.32 4.53 -13.16
CA HIS A 28 -21.45 4.95 -11.77
C HIS A 28 -20.98 3.78 -10.91
N TYR A 29 -20.15 4.07 -9.89
CA TYR A 29 -19.65 3.02 -9.01
C TYR A 29 -20.77 2.47 -8.13
N SER A 30 -20.91 1.14 -8.10
CA SER A 30 -21.90 0.46 -7.29
C SER A 30 -21.33 -0.83 -6.70
N SER A 31 -21.25 -0.90 -5.36
CA SER A 31 -20.87 -2.12 -4.65
C SER A 31 -21.81 -3.30 -4.97
N THR A 32 -23.08 -3.02 -5.29
CA THR A 32 -24.06 -4.05 -5.70
C THR A 32 -23.60 -4.83 -6.93
N ASN A 33 -22.85 -4.21 -7.85
CA ASN A 33 -22.29 -4.91 -9.01
C ASN A 33 -21.33 -6.03 -8.58
N PHE A 34 -20.49 -5.78 -7.59
CA PHE A 34 -19.54 -6.76 -7.07
C PHE A 34 -20.21 -7.82 -6.19
N ILE A 35 -21.26 -7.46 -5.44
CA ILE A 35 -22.09 -8.46 -4.73
C ILE A 35 -22.73 -9.44 -5.72
N LEU A 36 -23.33 -8.93 -6.80
CA LEU A 36 -23.90 -9.77 -7.86
C LEU A 36 -22.84 -10.62 -8.55
N LEU A 37 -21.66 -10.06 -8.82
CA LEU A 37 -20.54 -10.81 -9.39
C LEU A 37 -20.11 -11.97 -8.48
N GLY A 38 -20.04 -11.73 -7.17
CA GLY A 38 -19.76 -12.79 -6.20
C GLY A 38 -20.79 -13.93 -6.27
N MET A 39 -22.08 -13.60 -6.33
CA MET A 39 -23.16 -14.58 -6.48
C MET A 39 -23.05 -15.39 -7.79
N VAL A 40 -22.68 -14.73 -8.89
CA VAL A 40 -22.47 -15.39 -10.19
C VAL A 40 -21.29 -16.36 -10.12
N VAL A 41 -20.18 -15.94 -9.50
CA VAL A 41 -18.98 -16.76 -9.35
C VAL A 41 -19.26 -18.00 -8.49
N GLU A 42 -19.95 -17.86 -7.36
CA GLU A 42 -20.34 -19.02 -6.52
C GLU A 42 -21.30 -19.96 -7.28
N ALA A 43 -22.29 -19.41 -7.98
CA ALA A 43 -23.23 -20.22 -8.76
C ALA A 43 -22.57 -20.96 -9.93
N ALA A 44 -21.59 -20.35 -10.59
CA ALA A 44 -20.89 -20.94 -11.73
C ALA A 44 -19.89 -22.03 -11.32
N THR A 45 -19.33 -21.94 -10.11
CA THR A 45 -18.28 -22.84 -9.63
C THR A 45 -18.79 -23.89 -8.63
N GLY A 46 -19.87 -23.60 -7.92
CA GLY A 46 -20.34 -24.40 -6.79
C GLY A 46 -19.46 -24.29 -5.54
N GLN A 47 -18.50 -23.35 -5.51
CA GLN A 47 -17.58 -23.12 -4.39
C GLN A 47 -17.89 -21.78 -3.72
N SER A 48 -17.55 -21.64 -2.43
CA SER A 48 -17.72 -20.35 -1.74
C SER A 48 -16.66 -19.34 -2.19
N LEU A 49 -16.95 -18.04 -2.03
CA LEU A 49 -15.94 -17.00 -2.28
C LEU A 49 -14.70 -17.18 -1.41
N ALA A 50 -14.85 -17.60 -0.15
CA ALA A 50 -13.72 -17.84 0.74
C ALA A 50 -12.78 -18.93 0.18
N GLU A 51 -13.34 -20.04 -0.31
CA GLU A 51 -12.58 -21.12 -0.94
C GLU A 51 -11.89 -20.66 -2.23
N LEU A 52 -12.60 -19.89 -3.05
CA LEU A 52 -12.07 -19.41 -4.32
C LEU A 52 -10.95 -18.38 -4.13
N TYR A 53 -11.10 -17.43 -3.22
CA TYR A 53 -10.05 -16.47 -2.90
C TYR A 53 -8.80 -17.17 -2.37
N GLN A 54 -8.97 -18.14 -1.46
CA GLN A 54 -7.86 -18.92 -0.93
C GLN A 54 -7.13 -19.68 -2.05
N ALA A 55 -7.85 -20.50 -2.81
CA ALA A 55 -7.26 -21.42 -3.77
C ALA A 55 -6.73 -20.75 -5.04
N ARG A 56 -7.34 -19.62 -5.47
CA ARG A 56 -7.03 -18.98 -6.75
C ARG A 56 -6.20 -17.71 -6.64
N ILE A 57 -6.14 -17.09 -5.45
CA ILE A 57 -5.41 -15.82 -5.27
C ILE A 57 -4.42 -15.94 -4.11
N PHE A 58 -4.86 -16.28 -2.91
CA PHE A 58 -4.00 -16.19 -1.74
C PHE A 58 -2.91 -17.27 -1.71
N ASP A 59 -3.26 -18.54 -1.92
CA ASP A 59 -2.27 -19.63 -1.94
C ASP A 59 -1.26 -19.48 -3.09
N PRO A 60 -1.67 -19.21 -4.36
CA PRO A 60 -0.72 -19.08 -5.47
C PRO A 60 0.24 -17.91 -5.32
N LEU A 61 -0.17 -16.85 -4.61
CA LEU A 61 0.66 -15.66 -4.39
C LEU A 61 1.38 -15.64 -3.03
N GLY A 62 1.15 -16.65 -2.19
CA GLY A 62 1.73 -16.70 -0.84
C GLY A 62 1.23 -15.60 0.09
N MET A 63 -0.04 -15.17 -0.07
CA MET A 63 -0.67 -14.15 0.76
C MET A 63 -1.19 -14.75 2.07
N THR A 64 -0.29 -15.17 2.96
CA THR A 64 -0.62 -15.94 4.17
C THR A 64 -1.30 -15.14 5.27
N SER A 65 -1.34 -13.82 5.15
CA SER A 65 -1.98 -12.90 6.10
C SER A 65 -3.26 -12.30 5.53
N SER A 66 -3.80 -12.88 4.46
CA SER A 66 -5.00 -12.44 3.78
C SER A 66 -6.13 -13.45 3.93
N SER A 67 -7.37 -12.96 4.09
CA SER A 67 -8.55 -13.81 4.17
C SER A 67 -9.81 -13.06 3.74
N TYR A 68 -10.83 -13.82 3.32
CA TYR A 68 -12.17 -13.31 3.08
C TYR A 68 -13.01 -13.49 4.34
N LEU A 69 -13.58 -12.41 4.88
CA LEU A 69 -14.37 -12.44 6.10
C LEU A 69 -15.86 -12.68 5.83
N GLU A 70 -16.41 -13.73 6.45
CA GLU A 70 -17.84 -14.04 6.42
C GLU A 70 -18.60 -13.46 7.63
N GLY A 71 -18.01 -12.51 8.35
CA GLY A 71 -18.58 -11.97 9.58
C GLY A 71 -17.67 -10.97 10.31
N SER A 72 -17.79 -10.95 11.65
CA SER A 72 -16.98 -10.15 12.56
C SER A 72 -16.99 -10.76 13.96
N PRO A 73 -15.94 -10.56 14.78
CA PRO A 73 -14.71 -9.79 14.49
C PRO A 73 -13.71 -10.57 13.62
N GLN A 74 -12.72 -9.87 13.08
CA GLN A 74 -11.57 -10.51 12.42
C GLN A 74 -10.84 -11.39 13.45
N PRO A 75 -10.56 -12.68 13.16
CA PRO A 75 -9.74 -13.49 14.03
C PRO A 75 -8.25 -13.12 13.90
N GLY A 76 -7.50 -13.19 15.01
CA GLY A 76 -6.05 -12.95 15.03
C GLY A 76 -5.64 -11.51 15.35
N ALA A 77 -4.36 -11.21 15.14
CA ALA A 77 -3.82 -9.87 15.37
C ALA A 77 -4.25 -8.92 14.24
N HIS A 78 -4.90 -7.83 14.62
CA HIS A 78 -5.31 -6.76 13.72
C HIS A 78 -5.23 -5.42 14.46
N VAL A 79 -5.15 -4.32 13.71
CA VAL A 79 -5.25 -2.98 14.30
C VAL A 79 -6.71 -2.60 14.52
N ASP A 80 -6.98 -1.82 15.56
CA ASP A 80 -8.30 -1.25 15.80
C ASP A 80 -8.61 -0.17 14.75
N GLY A 81 -9.82 -0.17 14.22
CA GLY A 81 -10.29 0.75 13.19
C GLY A 81 -11.22 1.81 13.76
N TYR A 82 -11.03 3.06 13.34
CA TYR A 82 -11.80 4.19 13.87
C TYR A 82 -12.52 4.99 12.78
N TYR A 83 -13.69 5.52 13.11
CA TYR A 83 -14.46 6.39 12.22
C TYR A 83 -15.02 7.58 12.98
N THR A 84 -14.83 8.78 12.45
CA THR A 84 -15.49 9.97 12.98
C THR A 84 -16.91 10.03 12.43
N ILE A 85 -17.91 9.70 13.26
CA ILE A 85 -19.32 9.76 12.88
C ILE A 85 -19.77 11.23 12.69
N PRO A 86 -20.91 11.51 12.04
CA PRO A 86 -21.32 12.88 11.69
C PRO A 86 -21.42 13.87 12.87
N SER A 87 -21.58 13.37 14.11
CA SER A 87 -21.54 14.21 15.32
C SER A 87 -20.14 14.70 15.71
N GLY A 88 -19.09 14.28 15.00
CA GLY A 88 -17.69 14.60 15.31
C GLY A 88 -17.02 13.64 16.31
N VAL A 89 -17.72 12.62 16.77
CA VAL A 89 -17.20 11.65 17.75
C VAL A 89 -16.39 10.56 17.04
N LEU A 90 -15.13 10.37 17.47
CA LEU A 90 -14.32 9.23 17.05
C LEU A 90 -14.90 7.95 17.66
N THR A 91 -15.33 7.02 16.81
CA THR A 91 -15.98 5.77 17.22
C THR A 91 -15.13 4.58 16.78
N ASP A 92 -14.96 3.62 17.68
CA ASP A 92 -14.36 2.33 17.38
C ASP A 92 -15.32 1.51 16.49
N MET A 93 -14.84 1.15 15.30
CA MET A 93 -15.56 0.39 14.27
C MET A 93 -14.88 -0.96 13.99
N THR A 94 -13.96 -1.40 14.83
CA THR A 94 -13.18 -2.63 14.64
C THR A 94 -14.07 -3.87 14.47
N ALA A 95 -15.18 -3.92 15.19
CA ALA A 95 -16.17 -5.00 15.11
C ALA A 95 -17.28 -4.79 14.06
N TRP A 96 -17.01 -4.00 13.02
CA TRP A 96 -17.92 -3.87 11.87
C TRP A 96 -18.06 -5.21 11.15
N ASN A 97 -19.29 -5.55 10.72
CA ASN A 97 -19.58 -6.86 10.15
C ASN A 97 -19.27 -6.87 8.64
N ALA A 98 -18.23 -7.60 8.24
CA ALA A 98 -17.72 -7.63 6.87
C ALA A 98 -18.73 -8.15 5.84
N THR A 99 -19.76 -8.90 6.26
CA THR A 99 -20.85 -9.33 5.36
C THR A 99 -21.60 -8.16 4.74
N GLN A 100 -21.55 -6.96 5.33
CA GLN A 100 -22.11 -5.74 4.74
C GLN A 100 -21.34 -5.27 3.50
N GLY A 101 -20.06 -5.63 3.38
CA GLY A 101 -19.23 -5.42 2.18
C GLY A 101 -19.25 -6.61 1.23
N GLY A 102 -19.35 -7.84 1.75
CA GLY A 102 -19.36 -9.07 0.97
C GLY A 102 -18.26 -9.13 -0.10
N ALA A 103 -18.60 -9.61 -1.30
CA ALA A 103 -17.69 -9.65 -2.44
C ALA A 103 -17.13 -8.27 -2.85
N ALA A 104 -17.76 -7.17 -2.42
CA ALA A 104 -17.31 -5.81 -2.74
C ALA A 104 -16.28 -5.24 -1.75
N GLY A 105 -16.01 -5.90 -0.61
CA GLY A 105 -15.11 -5.31 0.38
C GLY A 105 -14.88 -6.09 1.68
N ALA A 106 -15.07 -7.40 1.70
CA ALA A 106 -14.89 -8.23 2.89
C ALA A 106 -13.49 -8.88 3.02
N ILE A 107 -12.54 -8.53 2.16
CA ILE A 107 -11.17 -9.02 2.27
C ILE A 107 -10.41 -8.23 3.34
N VAL A 108 -9.68 -8.94 4.18
CA VAL A 108 -8.64 -8.39 5.05
C VAL A 108 -7.27 -8.85 4.55
N SER A 109 -6.27 -7.99 4.69
CA SER A 109 -4.92 -8.23 4.17
C SER A 109 -3.90 -7.36 4.90
N THR A 110 -2.62 -7.50 4.54
CA THR A 110 -1.50 -6.66 4.99
C THR A 110 -0.90 -5.88 3.82
N ALA A 111 -0.07 -4.88 4.10
CA ALA A 111 0.60 -4.13 3.04
C ALA A 111 1.50 -5.04 2.18
N GLU A 112 2.17 -6.01 2.81
CA GLU A 112 3.02 -6.98 2.13
C GLU A 112 2.23 -7.90 1.21
N ASP A 113 1.12 -8.47 1.68
CA ASP A 113 0.28 -9.34 0.87
C ASP A 113 -0.38 -8.59 -0.29
N MET A 114 -0.80 -7.35 -0.08
CA MET A 114 -1.32 -6.50 -1.15
C MET A 114 -0.23 -6.16 -2.19
N ALA A 115 1.03 -6.04 -1.80
CA ALA A 115 2.14 -5.90 -2.74
C ALA A 115 2.33 -7.18 -3.57
N ARG A 116 2.27 -8.37 -2.93
CA ARG A 116 2.27 -9.67 -3.63
C ARG A 116 1.11 -9.79 -4.61
N PHE A 117 -0.09 -9.33 -4.22
CA PHE A 117 -1.27 -9.30 -5.08
C PHE A 117 -1.02 -8.44 -6.33
N ALA A 118 -0.56 -7.20 -6.16
CA ALA A 118 -0.30 -6.31 -7.27
C ALA A 118 0.75 -6.90 -8.23
N ASP A 119 1.87 -7.40 -7.70
CA ASP A 119 2.92 -7.98 -8.52
C ASP A 119 2.46 -9.27 -9.22
N GLY A 120 1.68 -10.11 -8.54
CA GLY A 120 1.09 -11.32 -9.12
C GLY A 120 0.11 -11.03 -10.24
N LEU A 121 -0.74 -10.01 -10.06
CA LEU A 121 -1.73 -9.58 -11.03
C LEU A 121 -1.07 -9.04 -12.31
N PHE A 122 -0.19 -8.04 -12.18
CA PHE A 122 0.41 -7.35 -13.33
C PHE A 122 1.45 -8.20 -14.07
N ASN A 123 2.06 -9.19 -13.41
CA ASN A 123 2.94 -10.16 -14.07
C ASN A 123 2.19 -11.40 -14.61
N GLY A 124 0.85 -11.36 -14.65
CA GLY A 124 0.04 -12.41 -15.28
C GLY A 124 -0.07 -13.72 -14.49
N LYS A 125 0.44 -13.81 -13.25
CA LYS A 125 0.44 -15.06 -12.46
C LYS A 125 -0.95 -15.58 -12.11
N LEU A 126 -1.96 -14.71 -12.15
CA LEU A 126 -3.34 -15.04 -11.82
C LEU A 126 -4.18 -15.45 -13.03
N PHE A 127 -3.63 -15.45 -14.24
CA PHE A 127 -4.38 -15.69 -15.47
C PHE A 127 -3.76 -16.83 -16.27
N GLU A 128 -4.60 -17.73 -16.77
CA GLU A 128 -4.18 -18.76 -17.73
C GLU A 128 -3.97 -18.19 -19.13
N ASN A 129 -4.62 -17.07 -19.44
CA ASN A 129 -4.57 -16.39 -20.72
C ASN A 129 -4.32 -14.90 -20.52
N ASP A 130 -3.25 -14.39 -21.13
CA ASP A 130 -2.88 -12.96 -21.08
C ASP A 130 -3.99 -12.03 -21.57
N ALA A 131 -4.85 -12.50 -22.48
CA ALA A 131 -5.99 -11.74 -22.97
C ALA A 131 -6.98 -11.38 -21.84
N THR A 132 -7.08 -12.20 -20.79
CA THR A 132 -7.94 -11.91 -19.63
C THR A 132 -7.42 -10.72 -18.83
N LEU A 133 -6.10 -10.60 -18.66
CA LEU A 133 -5.51 -9.41 -18.05
C LEU A 133 -5.75 -8.18 -18.94
N GLN A 134 -5.63 -8.32 -20.26
CA GLN A 134 -5.92 -7.21 -21.18
C GLN A 134 -7.38 -6.74 -21.11
N GLU A 135 -8.34 -7.66 -20.96
CA GLU A 135 -9.75 -7.30 -20.70
C GLU A 135 -9.91 -6.56 -19.37
N MET A 136 -9.19 -6.98 -18.32
CA MET A 136 -9.23 -6.30 -17.02
C MET A 136 -8.67 -4.87 -17.10
N LEU A 137 -7.65 -4.65 -17.92
CA LEU A 137 -6.97 -3.37 -18.15
C LEU A 137 -7.59 -2.53 -19.28
N ALA A 138 -8.69 -2.97 -19.88
CA ALA A 138 -9.44 -2.19 -20.86
C ALA A 138 -10.27 -1.10 -20.16
N PHE A 139 -9.58 -0.05 -19.68
CA PHE A 139 -10.21 1.04 -18.92
C PHE A 139 -11.20 1.82 -19.78
N ARG A 140 -12.40 2.01 -19.25
CA ARG A 140 -13.32 3.05 -19.73
C ARG A 140 -12.84 4.39 -19.18
N GLU A 141 -12.48 5.31 -20.07
CA GLU A 141 -12.17 6.68 -19.69
C GLU A 141 -13.39 7.36 -19.04
N LEU A 142 -13.13 8.06 -17.95
CA LEU A 142 -14.14 8.82 -17.21
C LEU A 142 -13.85 10.31 -17.37
N THR A 143 -14.75 11.02 -18.03
CA THR A 143 -14.66 12.48 -18.15
C THR A 143 -14.85 13.13 -16.78
N LEU A 144 -13.79 13.78 -16.29
CA LEU A 144 -13.68 14.69 -15.13
C LEU A 144 -15.04 15.22 -14.61
N GLY A 145 -15.70 14.44 -13.76
CA GLY A 145 -17.01 14.76 -13.20
C GLY A 145 -17.30 13.97 -11.93
N GLU A 146 -17.00 12.67 -11.94
CA GLU A 146 -16.99 11.83 -10.75
C GLU A 146 -15.54 11.69 -10.23
N GLY A 147 -15.30 12.02 -8.96
CA GLY A 147 -13.96 11.90 -8.34
C GLY A 147 -12.98 13.05 -8.58
N GLY A 148 -13.40 14.16 -9.19
CA GLY A 148 -12.59 15.39 -9.25
C GLY A 148 -11.26 15.28 -9.99
N GLY A 149 -11.13 14.33 -10.93
CA GLY A 149 -9.89 14.08 -11.69
C GLY A 149 -8.91 13.12 -11.05
N VAL A 150 -9.28 12.52 -9.91
CA VAL A 150 -8.48 11.51 -9.23
C VAL A 150 -8.60 10.14 -9.90
N ILE A 151 -9.77 9.84 -10.48
CA ILE A 151 -10.07 8.63 -11.24
C ILE A 151 -10.17 9.04 -12.71
N ALA A 152 -9.22 8.58 -13.52
CA ALA A 152 -9.17 8.84 -14.97
C ALA A 152 -9.91 7.76 -15.77
N GLY A 153 -10.01 6.54 -15.22
CA GLY A 153 -10.72 5.45 -15.86
C GLY A 153 -11.04 4.29 -14.92
N TYR A 154 -11.89 3.38 -15.38
CA TYR A 154 -12.27 2.18 -14.64
C TYR A 154 -12.34 0.96 -15.56
N GLY A 155 -11.64 -0.11 -15.19
CA GLY A 155 -11.59 -1.41 -15.88
C GLY A 155 -12.45 -2.45 -15.16
N LEU A 156 -12.07 -3.73 -15.24
CA LEU A 156 -12.78 -4.78 -14.49
C LEU A 156 -12.24 -4.84 -13.04
N GLY A 157 -12.77 -3.97 -12.17
CA GLY A 157 -12.35 -3.92 -10.77
C GLY A 157 -11.00 -3.25 -10.52
N LEU A 158 -10.52 -2.46 -11.49
CA LEU A 158 -9.34 -1.61 -11.36
C LEU A 158 -9.67 -0.17 -11.71
N ILE A 159 -9.02 0.73 -11.00
CA ILE A 159 -9.01 2.17 -11.23
C ILE A 159 -7.73 2.52 -11.98
N ALA A 160 -7.88 3.30 -13.05
CA ALA A 160 -6.79 4.11 -13.59
C ALA A 160 -6.83 5.47 -12.90
N PHE A 161 -5.78 5.79 -12.15
CA PHE A 161 -5.69 7.04 -11.41
C PHE A 161 -5.21 8.18 -12.31
N GLY A 162 -5.74 9.38 -12.08
CA GLY A 162 -5.19 10.60 -12.67
C GLY A 162 -3.88 10.97 -11.97
N THR A 163 -2.81 11.13 -12.74
CA THR A 163 -1.44 11.38 -12.26
C THR A 163 -0.81 12.59 -12.96
N GLN A 164 0.43 12.91 -12.57
CA GLN A 164 1.25 13.93 -13.23
C GLN A 164 2.11 13.34 -14.35
N GLY A 165 1.50 12.63 -15.29
CA GLY A 165 2.16 12.23 -16.54
C GLY A 165 2.76 10.82 -16.56
N PHE A 166 2.28 9.90 -15.72
CA PHE A 166 2.65 8.47 -15.71
C PHE A 166 1.45 7.58 -15.41
N ASP A 167 1.44 6.32 -15.85
CA ASP A 167 0.30 5.44 -15.58
C ASP A 167 0.33 4.89 -14.15
N ALA A 168 -0.84 4.90 -13.48
CA ALA A 168 -1.03 4.29 -12.17
C ALA A 168 -2.36 3.52 -12.10
N PHE A 169 -2.28 2.23 -11.81
CA PHE A 169 -3.42 1.31 -11.83
C PHE A 169 -3.56 0.56 -10.51
N GLY A 170 -4.77 0.49 -9.95
CA GLY A 170 -4.99 -0.22 -8.69
C GLY A 170 -6.40 -0.07 -8.16
N HIS A 171 -6.57 0.05 -6.85
CA HIS A 171 -7.88 0.31 -6.26
C HIS A 171 -7.78 1.00 -4.89
N ALA A 172 -8.85 1.70 -4.51
CA ALA A 172 -9.03 2.25 -3.17
C ALA A 172 -10.12 1.51 -2.41
N GLY A 173 -9.99 1.40 -1.09
CA GLY A 173 -10.98 0.77 -0.23
C GLY A 173 -11.43 1.71 0.88
N GLN A 174 -12.71 1.64 1.20
CA GLN A 174 -13.28 2.35 2.34
C GLN A 174 -14.33 1.48 3.02
N THR A 175 -14.10 1.20 4.30
CA THR A 175 -15.08 0.59 5.20
C THR A 175 -15.19 1.45 6.47
N PRO A 176 -16.24 1.31 7.28
CA PRO A 176 -16.26 1.93 8.59
C PRO A 176 -15.04 1.47 9.41
N GLY A 177 -14.15 2.40 9.74
CA GLY A 177 -12.94 2.13 10.50
C GLY A 177 -11.63 2.16 9.71
N PHE A 178 -11.68 1.97 8.39
CA PHE A 178 -10.45 1.78 7.59
C PHE A 178 -10.52 2.46 6.23
N GLN A 179 -9.38 2.94 5.76
CA GLN A 179 -9.16 3.22 4.34
C GLN A 179 -7.90 2.54 3.85
N SER A 180 -7.96 2.07 2.61
CA SER A 180 -6.84 1.47 1.91
C SER A 180 -6.67 2.08 0.52
N LEU A 181 -5.44 2.08 0.03
CA LEU A 181 -5.10 2.40 -1.34
C LEU A 181 -3.95 1.48 -1.75
N TRP A 182 -4.04 0.91 -2.94
CA TRP A 182 -2.89 0.32 -3.58
C TRP A 182 -2.89 0.67 -5.06
N PHE A 183 -1.71 0.83 -5.65
CA PHE A 183 -1.55 1.01 -7.08
C PHE A 183 -0.16 0.61 -7.55
N ARG A 184 -0.09 0.13 -8.79
CA ARG A 184 1.12 -0.16 -9.54
C ARG A 184 1.40 0.99 -10.49
N VAL A 185 2.65 1.43 -10.55
CA VAL A 185 3.20 2.23 -11.64
C VAL A 185 3.98 1.28 -12.55
N PRO A 186 3.44 0.86 -13.70
CA PRO A 186 4.07 -0.17 -14.53
C PRO A 186 5.44 0.26 -15.04
N GLU A 187 5.58 1.49 -15.52
CA GLU A 187 6.82 2.03 -16.09
C GLU A 187 7.97 2.03 -15.07
N ALA A 188 7.68 2.35 -13.81
CA ALA A 188 8.65 2.34 -12.72
C ALA A 188 8.79 0.99 -12.02
N GLU A 189 8.04 -0.03 -12.47
CA GLU A 189 7.91 -1.32 -11.81
C GLU A 189 7.73 -1.21 -10.28
N THR A 190 6.92 -0.25 -9.85
CA THR A 190 6.77 0.09 -8.42
C THR A 190 5.34 -0.04 -7.96
N THR A 191 5.14 -0.72 -6.82
CA THR A 191 3.83 -0.87 -6.17
C THR A 191 3.79 -0.03 -4.89
N PHE A 192 2.73 0.74 -4.74
CA PHE A 192 2.42 1.48 -3.52
C PHE A 192 1.25 0.80 -2.81
N VAL A 193 1.37 0.61 -1.50
CA VAL A 193 0.27 0.17 -0.64
C VAL A 193 0.22 1.07 0.60
N LEU A 194 -0.95 1.62 0.87
CA LEU A 194 -1.23 2.45 2.02
C LEU A 194 -2.48 1.93 2.73
N LEU A 195 -2.33 1.59 4.01
CA LEU A 195 -3.42 1.16 4.87
C LEU A 195 -3.53 2.14 6.03
N THR A 196 -4.75 2.56 6.34
CA THR A 196 -5.01 3.46 7.47
C THR A 196 -6.14 2.89 8.32
N ASN A 197 -5.97 2.96 9.64
CA ASN A 197 -6.99 2.56 10.60
C ASN A 197 -7.95 3.72 10.95
N SER A 198 -8.18 4.59 9.97
CA SER A 198 -9.16 5.67 10.02
C SER A 198 -10.01 5.66 8.76
N GLY A 199 -11.31 5.41 8.91
CA GLY A 199 -12.24 5.50 7.79
C GLY A 199 -12.52 6.95 7.33
N SER A 200 -11.90 7.94 7.97
CA SER A 200 -12.07 9.38 7.68
C SER A 200 -10.85 10.01 6.98
N CYS A 201 -9.78 9.25 6.74
CA CYS A 201 -8.65 9.73 5.94
C CYS A 201 -9.08 9.96 4.47
N ARG A 202 -8.25 10.58 3.64
CA ARG A 202 -8.46 10.65 2.18
C ARG A 202 -7.22 10.18 1.48
N VAL A 203 -7.09 8.86 1.34
CA VAL A 203 -5.90 8.24 0.75
C VAL A 203 -5.84 8.36 -0.79
N MET A 204 -6.99 8.49 -1.46
CA MET A 204 -7.08 8.45 -2.93
C MET A 204 -6.32 9.56 -3.67
N LEU A 205 -5.93 10.63 -2.99
CA LEU A 205 -5.19 11.74 -3.62
C LEU A 205 -3.70 11.45 -3.82
N LEU A 206 -3.18 10.37 -3.22
CA LEU A 206 -1.75 10.07 -3.25
C LEU A 206 -1.19 9.91 -4.68
N PRO A 207 -1.81 9.14 -5.61
CA PRO A 207 -1.26 8.97 -6.96
C PRO A 207 -1.19 10.29 -7.73
N SER A 208 -2.21 11.15 -7.59
CA SER A 208 -2.28 12.46 -8.25
C SER A 208 -1.24 13.45 -7.73
N ASN A 209 -0.81 13.30 -6.48
CA ASN A 209 0.16 14.18 -5.82
C ASN A 209 1.60 13.65 -5.89
N LEU A 210 1.82 12.44 -6.41
CA LEU A 210 3.15 11.83 -6.47
C LEU A 210 3.97 12.46 -7.61
N PRO A 211 5.10 13.14 -7.33
CA PRO A 211 5.95 13.71 -8.37
C PRO A 211 6.66 12.60 -9.18
N PRO A 212 6.72 12.69 -10.53
CA PRO A 212 7.39 11.70 -11.38
C PRO A 212 8.84 11.42 -10.98
N ALA A 213 9.56 12.46 -10.52
CA ALA A 213 10.96 12.35 -10.13
C ALA A 213 11.21 11.38 -8.95
N ILE A 214 10.24 11.17 -8.05
CA ILE A 214 10.36 10.17 -6.96
C ILE A 214 10.47 8.76 -7.53
N LEU A 215 9.91 8.53 -8.71
CA LEU A 215 9.89 7.25 -9.41
C LEU A 215 11.05 7.12 -10.41
N GLY A 216 11.91 8.13 -10.52
CA GLY A 216 12.93 8.21 -11.57
C GLY A 216 12.36 8.47 -12.97
N LEU A 217 11.12 8.98 -13.06
CA LEU A 217 10.46 9.32 -14.32
C LEU A 217 10.64 10.81 -14.64
N GLU A 218 10.81 11.11 -15.93
CA GLU A 218 10.88 12.48 -16.42
C GLU A 218 9.49 13.16 -16.36
N PRO A 219 9.39 14.40 -15.86
CA PRO A 219 8.12 15.12 -15.85
C PRO A 219 7.68 15.46 -17.28
N THR A 220 6.55 14.91 -17.72
CA THR A 220 6.04 15.13 -19.08
C THR A 220 5.13 16.36 -19.20
N VAL A 221 4.64 16.93 -18.09
CA VAL A 221 3.80 18.14 -18.06
C VAL A 221 4.04 18.96 -16.77
N ALA A 222 3.83 20.28 -16.83
CA ALA A 222 3.86 21.16 -15.66
C ALA A 222 2.85 20.70 -14.59
N ALA A 223 3.32 20.58 -13.34
CA ALA A 223 2.60 20.04 -12.20
C ALA A 223 1.15 20.56 -12.10
N ALA A 224 0.21 19.63 -11.94
CA ALA A 224 -1.16 19.98 -11.57
C ALA A 224 -1.14 20.73 -10.23
N THR A 225 -1.97 21.77 -10.12
CA THR A 225 -2.11 22.61 -8.94
C THR A 225 -2.26 21.79 -7.67
N GLU A 226 -1.49 22.13 -6.63
CA GLU A 226 -1.53 21.54 -5.28
C GLU A 226 -2.96 21.15 -4.88
N ALA A 227 -3.21 19.85 -4.75
CA ALA A 227 -4.38 19.41 -4.02
C ALA A 227 -4.27 19.96 -2.61
N LYS A 228 -5.31 20.68 -2.15
CA LYS A 228 -5.38 21.15 -0.76
C LYS A 228 -5.07 19.95 0.15
N PRO A 229 -4.04 20.04 1.01
CA PRO A 229 -3.77 18.99 1.99
C PRO A 229 -5.06 18.74 2.77
N CYS A 230 -5.26 17.50 3.23
CA CYS A 230 -6.35 17.14 4.13
C CYS A 230 -6.59 18.30 5.08
N ALA A 231 -7.79 18.88 5.05
CA ALA A 231 -8.16 19.85 6.05
C ALA A 231 -8.13 19.09 7.37
N TYR A 232 -7.01 19.21 8.09
CA TYR A 232 -6.97 19.00 9.52
C TYR A 232 -7.96 20.02 10.06
N THR A 233 -9.23 19.65 10.15
CA THR A 233 -10.07 20.26 11.16
C THR A 233 -9.35 19.97 12.45
N ASP A 234 -8.97 21.03 13.18
CA ASP A 234 -8.50 21.00 14.56
C ASP A 234 -9.57 20.31 15.43
N LEU A 235 -9.75 19.01 15.25
CA LEU A 235 -10.46 18.18 16.19
C LEU A 235 -9.55 18.21 17.42
N PRO A 236 -10.02 18.76 18.56
CA PRO A 236 -9.26 18.68 19.79
C PRO A 236 -9.11 17.19 20.09
N PHE A 237 -7.94 16.66 19.79
CA PHE A 237 -7.59 15.29 20.03
C PHE A 237 -7.53 15.13 21.55
N PRO A 238 -8.50 14.49 22.24
CA PRO A 238 -8.35 14.23 23.64
C PRO A 238 -7.59 12.91 23.73
N ARG A 239 -6.31 12.93 23.37
CA ARG A 239 -5.40 11.95 23.97
C ARG A 239 -4.77 12.68 25.14
N PRO A 240 -4.76 12.10 26.35
CA PRO A 240 -3.74 12.48 27.31
C PRO A 240 -2.43 12.46 26.55
N GLU A 241 -1.66 13.56 26.56
CA GLU A 241 -0.25 13.52 26.23
C GLU A 241 0.28 12.25 26.88
N PRO A 242 0.73 11.23 26.11
CA PRO A 242 1.49 10.16 26.71
C PRO A 242 2.59 10.87 27.50
N ALA A 243 2.78 10.52 28.76
CA ALA A 243 3.96 10.95 29.45
C ALA A 243 5.16 10.36 28.67
N TYR A 244 5.67 11.10 27.67
CA TYR A 244 6.85 10.73 26.90
C TYR A 244 8.05 10.92 27.82
N THR A 245 8.22 9.98 28.74
CA THR A 245 9.27 10.01 29.76
C THR A 245 10.58 9.40 29.28
N ALA A 246 10.72 8.99 28.03
CA ALA A 246 12.02 8.68 27.45
C ALA A 246 12.00 8.86 25.93
N LYS A 247 12.85 9.73 25.40
CA LYS A 247 13.38 9.52 24.04
C LYS A 247 14.05 8.15 24.07
N ARG A 248 13.60 7.22 23.22
CA ARG A 248 14.16 5.86 23.19
C ARG A 248 15.65 5.96 22.83
N VAL A 249 16.46 5.17 23.52
CA VAL A 249 17.86 4.98 23.14
C VAL A 249 17.86 4.22 21.81
N ARG A 250 18.52 4.76 20.79
CA ARG A 250 18.67 4.08 19.50
C ARG A 250 19.60 2.90 19.70
N ASP A 251 19.04 1.70 19.54
CA ASP A 251 19.84 0.47 19.65
C ASP A 251 20.65 0.28 18.37
N LEU A 252 21.95 0.54 18.47
CA LEU A 252 22.91 0.29 17.40
C LEU A 252 23.59 -1.08 17.51
N SER A 253 23.29 -1.85 18.56
CA SER A 253 23.94 -3.15 18.79
C SER A 253 23.76 -4.16 17.64
N PRO A 254 22.61 -4.22 16.92
CA PRO A 254 22.48 -5.11 15.76
C PRO A 254 23.43 -4.77 14.60
N PHE A 255 23.97 -3.55 14.58
CA PHE A 255 24.83 -3.03 13.53
C PHE A 255 26.31 -2.96 13.92
N ALA A 256 26.66 -3.37 15.15
CA ALA A 256 28.00 -3.16 15.71
C ALA A 256 29.11 -3.76 14.85
N ASP A 257 28.94 -5.00 14.37
CA ASP A 257 29.94 -5.68 13.54
C ASP A 257 30.09 -5.01 12.16
N ALA A 258 28.98 -4.62 11.54
CA ALA A 258 28.97 -3.93 10.25
C ALA A 258 29.65 -2.55 10.36
N LEU A 259 29.34 -1.79 11.42
CA LEU A 259 29.96 -0.50 11.71
C LEU A 259 31.45 -0.64 12.03
N ALA A 260 31.86 -1.68 12.75
CA ALA A 260 33.28 -1.97 13.01
C ALA A 260 34.05 -2.35 11.75
N GLY A 261 33.38 -3.01 10.80
CA GLY A 261 33.94 -3.35 9.48
C GLY A 261 34.06 -2.16 8.52
N LEU A 262 33.34 -1.05 8.76
CA LEU A 262 33.36 0.13 7.90
C LEU A 262 34.61 1.00 8.15
N THR A 263 35.67 0.70 7.40
CA THR A 263 36.93 1.49 7.45
C THR A 263 36.72 2.95 7.05
N ASP A 264 37.56 3.86 7.55
CA ASP A 264 37.51 5.29 7.20
C ASP A 264 37.68 5.54 5.70
N ALA A 265 38.54 4.75 5.04
CA ALA A 265 38.73 4.82 3.59
C ALA A 265 37.45 4.45 2.84
N ARG A 266 36.84 3.31 3.19
CA ARG A 266 35.58 2.88 2.57
C ARG A 266 34.43 3.85 2.86
N ARG A 267 34.36 4.39 4.08
CA ARG A 267 33.39 5.42 4.46
C ARG A 267 33.52 6.66 3.58
N ALA A 268 34.74 7.14 3.33
CA ALA A 268 34.96 8.30 2.46
C ALA A 268 34.58 8.03 1.00
N GLU A 269 34.86 6.82 0.49
CA GLU A 269 34.39 6.39 -0.83
C GLU A 269 32.85 6.38 -0.92
N LEU A 270 32.18 5.80 0.09
CA LEU A 270 30.72 5.75 0.14
C LEU A 270 30.09 7.14 0.30
N ASP A 271 30.69 8.04 1.11
CA ASP A 271 30.24 9.43 1.21
C ASP A 271 30.34 10.14 -0.15
N ALA A 272 31.39 9.90 -0.94
CA ALA A 272 31.52 10.45 -2.29
C ALA A 272 30.56 9.83 -3.31
N LEU A 273 30.31 8.52 -3.21
CA LEU A 273 29.43 7.78 -4.10
C LEU A 273 27.95 8.10 -3.86
N LEU A 274 27.54 8.27 -2.60
CA LEU A 274 26.13 8.29 -2.19
C LEU A 274 25.59 9.69 -1.86
N ALA A 275 26.45 10.68 -1.65
CA ALA A 275 26.01 12.05 -1.40
C ALA A 275 25.30 12.64 -2.63
N GLY A 276 23.97 12.74 -2.56
CA GLY A 276 23.13 13.26 -3.64
C GLY A 276 22.83 12.24 -4.74
N ALA A 277 23.20 10.97 -4.55
CA ALA A 277 22.84 9.88 -5.46
C ALA A 277 21.33 9.69 -5.49
N THR A 278 20.78 9.47 -6.69
CA THR A 278 19.40 9.04 -6.87
C THR A 278 19.26 7.54 -6.62
N VAL A 279 18.02 7.05 -6.52
CA VAL A 279 17.75 5.61 -6.47
C VAL A 279 18.37 4.89 -7.68
N LEU A 280 18.32 5.49 -8.87
CA LEU A 280 18.88 4.90 -10.08
C LEU A 280 20.42 4.84 -10.04
N ASP A 281 21.08 5.86 -9.48
CA ASP A 281 22.53 5.84 -9.28
C ASP A 281 22.94 4.73 -8.31
N MET A 282 22.18 4.56 -7.22
CA MET A 282 22.40 3.48 -6.25
C MET A 282 22.16 2.10 -6.88
N GLN A 283 21.12 1.96 -7.70
CA GLN A 283 20.85 0.72 -8.47
C GLN A 283 21.99 0.40 -9.43
N ALA A 284 22.51 1.40 -10.16
CA ALA A 284 23.63 1.23 -11.07
C ALA A 284 24.92 0.82 -10.33
N ALA A 285 25.19 1.45 -9.17
CA ALA A 285 26.33 1.09 -8.33
C ALA A 285 26.23 -0.35 -7.80
N MET A 286 25.03 -0.79 -7.39
CA MET A 286 24.78 -2.16 -6.96
C MET A 286 24.92 -3.18 -8.10
N ALA A 287 24.39 -2.88 -9.28
CA ALA A 287 24.53 -3.73 -10.46
C ALA A 287 26.00 -3.85 -10.92
N GLY A 288 26.78 -2.78 -10.76
CA GLY A 288 28.21 -2.74 -11.06
C GLY A 288 29.10 -3.37 -9.99
N GLY A 289 28.54 -3.82 -8.86
CA GLY A 289 29.29 -4.39 -7.73
C GLY A 289 30.10 -3.38 -6.93
N ALA A 290 29.89 -2.09 -7.15
CA ALA A 290 30.57 -1.01 -6.42
C ALA A 290 29.94 -0.73 -5.04
N LEU A 291 28.72 -1.23 -4.83
CA LEU A 291 27.92 -1.08 -3.61
C LEU A 291 27.09 -2.35 -3.40
N SER A 292 26.84 -2.73 -2.15
CA SER A 292 25.83 -3.72 -1.77
C SER A 292 24.70 -3.07 -0.97
N ALA A 293 23.53 -3.71 -0.89
CA ALA A 293 22.44 -3.25 -0.03
C ALA A 293 22.89 -3.25 1.44
N GLU A 294 23.68 -4.25 1.87
CA GLU A 294 24.26 -4.29 3.21
C GLU A 294 25.18 -3.09 3.50
N GLU A 295 26.07 -2.73 2.57
CA GLU A 295 26.92 -1.54 2.70
C GLU A 295 26.10 -0.25 2.72
N LEU A 296 25.03 -0.17 1.92
CA LEU A 296 24.15 0.99 1.89
C LEU A 296 23.43 1.19 3.24
N VAL A 297 22.88 0.12 3.81
CA VAL A 297 22.29 0.14 5.17
C VAL A 297 23.34 0.55 6.20
N THR A 298 24.53 -0.07 6.16
CA THR A 298 25.63 0.22 7.07
C THR A 298 26.05 1.69 7.00
N TRP A 299 26.13 2.26 5.80
CA TRP A 299 26.45 3.67 5.58
C TRP A 299 25.39 4.60 6.15
N TYR A 300 24.10 4.33 5.94
CA TYR A 300 23.03 5.14 6.55
C TYR A 300 23.04 5.05 8.08
N VAL A 301 23.23 3.85 8.65
CA VAL A 301 23.31 3.68 10.11
C VAL A 301 24.53 4.41 10.68
N ASP A 302 25.68 4.36 10.01
CA ASP A 302 26.87 5.13 10.39
C ASP A 302 26.60 6.64 10.40
N ARG A 303 25.86 7.15 9.40
CA ARG A 303 25.46 8.56 9.36
C ARG A 303 24.50 8.90 10.49
N ILE A 304 23.55 8.04 10.81
CA ILE A 304 22.63 8.23 11.93
C ILE A 304 23.43 8.28 13.25
N ALA A 305 24.38 7.37 13.44
CA ALA A 305 25.27 7.40 14.60
C ALA A 305 26.10 8.69 14.68
N ARG A 306 26.63 9.17 13.54
CA ARG A 306 27.46 10.40 13.49
C ARG A 306 26.67 11.69 13.66
N TYR A 307 25.48 11.78 13.09
CA TYR A 307 24.78 13.06 12.92
C TYR A 307 23.47 13.15 13.69
N ASP A 308 22.85 12.03 14.05
CA ASP A 308 21.55 12.01 14.71
C ASP A 308 21.65 11.76 16.22
N VAL A 309 22.35 10.69 16.61
CA VAL A 309 22.51 10.28 18.01
C VAL A 309 23.15 11.41 18.81
N ASP A 310 22.49 11.80 19.91
CA ASP A 310 22.86 12.89 20.82
C ASP A 310 23.00 14.27 20.16
N LYS A 311 22.54 14.42 18.91
CA LYS A 311 22.58 15.64 18.12
C LYS A 311 21.19 16.00 17.62
N LEU A 312 20.89 15.68 16.35
CA LEU A 312 19.61 16.03 15.71
C LEU A 312 18.43 15.30 16.31
N ASN A 313 18.63 14.05 16.78
CA ASN A 313 17.61 13.21 17.39
C ASN A 313 16.33 13.08 16.54
N ALA A 314 16.45 13.10 15.22
CA ALA A 314 15.36 13.03 14.25
C ALA A 314 14.92 11.59 13.94
N VAL A 315 15.79 10.58 14.10
CA VAL A 315 15.43 9.17 13.88
C VAL A 315 14.92 8.58 15.19
N MET A 316 13.74 7.97 15.23
CA MET A 316 13.19 7.43 16.49
C MET A 316 13.65 6.01 16.79
N GLU A 317 13.81 5.20 15.75
CA GLU A 317 14.04 3.75 15.84
C GLU A 317 14.73 3.27 14.56
N LEU A 318 15.42 2.14 14.65
CA LEU A 318 16.03 1.44 13.51
C LEU A 318 15.54 0.00 13.52
N ASN A 319 15.23 -0.55 12.33
CA ASN A 319 14.83 -1.95 12.23
C ASN A 319 16.05 -2.84 12.54
N PRO A 320 16.03 -3.66 13.61
CA PRO A 320 17.16 -4.51 13.98
C PRO A 320 17.48 -5.59 12.93
N GLN A 321 16.53 -5.91 12.05
CA GLN A 321 16.67 -6.87 10.95
C GLN A 321 17.17 -6.25 9.64
N ALA A 322 17.40 -4.93 9.59
CA ALA A 322 17.72 -4.23 8.34
C ALA A 322 18.95 -4.81 7.62
N LEU A 323 20.00 -5.22 8.34
CA LEU A 323 21.17 -5.86 7.73
C LEU A 323 20.86 -7.27 7.20
N GLU A 324 20.03 -8.04 7.89
CA GLU A 324 19.63 -9.38 7.43
C GLU A 324 18.80 -9.30 6.15
N ILE A 325 17.82 -8.39 6.12
CA ILE A 325 16.99 -8.11 4.94
C ILE A 325 17.88 -7.65 3.77
N ALA A 326 18.83 -6.75 4.02
CA ALA A 326 19.75 -6.26 3.00
C ALA A 326 20.60 -7.40 2.40
N ARG A 327 21.17 -8.28 3.23
CA ARG A 327 21.91 -9.47 2.77
C ARG A 327 21.05 -10.41 1.94
N GLN A 328 19.79 -10.61 2.33
CA GLN A 328 18.86 -11.42 1.54
C GLN A 328 18.63 -10.80 0.16
N LEU A 329 18.43 -9.49 0.09
CA LEU A 329 18.24 -8.77 -1.18
C LEU A 329 19.52 -8.81 -2.04
N ASP A 330 20.70 -8.73 -1.44
CA ASP A 330 21.97 -8.92 -2.15
C ASP A 330 22.09 -10.34 -2.72
N ALA A 331 21.70 -11.37 -1.96
CA ALA A 331 21.70 -12.76 -2.42
C ALA A 331 20.71 -12.99 -3.57
N GLU A 332 19.52 -12.39 -3.51
CA GLU A 332 18.54 -12.43 -4.60
C GLU A 332 19.09 -11.78 -5.87
N ARG A 333 19.72 -10.61 -5.74
CA ARG A 333 20.36 -9.92 -6.87
C ARG A 333 21.46 -10.78 -7.49
N ALA A 334 22.30 -11.41 -6.67
CA ALA A 334 23.35 -12.31 -7.15
C ALA A 334 22.79 -13.56 -7.86
N ALA A 335 21.60 -14.02 -7.46
CA ALA A 335 20.87 -15.09 -8.13
C ALA A 335 20.13 -14.62 -9.42
N GLY A 336 20.25 -13.35 -9.80
CA GLY A 336 19.60 -12.77 -10.96
C GLY A 336 18.16 -12.31 -10.73
N SER A 337 17.70 -12.29 -9.47
CA SER A 337 16.36 -11.85 -9.08
C SER A 337 16.39 -10.43 -8.51
N VAL A 338 15.97 -9.47 -9.32
CA VAL A 338 15.80 -8.07 -8.91
C VAL A 338 14.31 -7.73 -8.92
N ARG A 339 13.79 -7.25 -7.79
CA ARG A 339 12.35 -7.00 -7.59
C ARG A 339 11.85 -5.66 -8.18
N GLY A 340 12.75 -4.80 -8.63
CA GLY A 340 12.47 -3.47 -9.19
C GLY A 340 13.47 -2.41 -8.70
N ASN A 341 13.19 -1.13 -8.98
CA ASN A 341 14.10 -0.02 -8.69
C ASN A 341 14.35 0.23 -7.19
N LEU A 342 13.51 -0.28 -6.30
CA LEU A 342 13.68 -0.21 -4.84
C LEU A 342 14.39 -1.44 -4.25
N HIS A 343 14.80 -2.41 -5.07
CA HIS A 343 15.48 -3.62 -4.59
C HIS A 343 16.80 -3.28 -3.89
N GLY A 344 16.85 -3.48 -2.58
CA GLY A 344 18.04 -3.19 -1.75
C GLY A 344 18.18 -1.73 -1.29
N ILE A 345 17.17 -0.89 -1.52
CA ILE A 345 17.19 0.53 -1.11
C ILE A 345 16.54 0.66 0.28
N PRO A 346 17.28 1.10 1.32
CA PRO A 346 16.69 1.37 2.63
C PRO A 346 15.82 2.62 2.59
N VAL A 347 14.72 2.60 3.33
CA VAL A 347 13.77 3.72 3.45
C VAL A 347 13.71 4.22 4.88
N LEU A 348 13.67 5.55 5.04
CA LEU A 348 13.36 6.19 6.31
C LEU A 348 11.90 6.63 6.28
N LEU A 349 11.10 6.11 7.20
CA LEU A 349 9.68 6.43 7.30
C LEU A 349 9.44 7.41 8.44
N LYS A 350 8.43 8.25 8.26
CA LYS A 350 7.97 9.16 9.30
C LYS A 350 7.15 8.37 10.32
N ASP A 351 7.24 8.76 11.59
CA ASP A 351 6.66 8.10 12.78
C ASP A 351 5.12 7.98 12.81
N ASN A 352 4.45 8.46 11.76
CA ASN A 352 3.03 8.29 11.52
C ASN A 352 2.70 7.14 10.54
N ILE A 353 3.71 6.40 10.06
CA ILE A 353 3.57 5.29 9.12
C ILE A 353 4.08 4.03 9.81
N ALA A 354 3.21 3.02 9.89
CA ALA A 354 3.55 1.74 10.46
C ALA A 354 4.30 0.82 9.50
N THR A 355 5.23 0.05 10.06
CA THR A 355 6.02 -0.96 9.35
C THR A 355 5.54 -2.37 9.67
N GLY A 356 5.75 -3.31 8.74
CA GLY A 356 5.34 -4.71 8.91
C GLY A 356 6.34 -5.56 9.70
N ASP A 357 7.44 -4.96 10.16
CA ASP A 357 8.46 -5.61 10.96
C ASP A 357 8.18 -5.45 12.47
N GLY A 358 9.10 -5.92 13.31
CA GLY A 358 8.94 -5.87 14.76
C GLY A 358 9.14 -4.49 15.39
N MET A 359 9.29 -3.42 14.59
CA MET A 359 9.46 -2.07 15.12
C MET A 359 8.18 -1.55 15.76
N HIS A 360 8.35 -0.59 16.67
CA HIS A 360 7.23 0.00 17.40
C HIS A 360 6.39 1.00 16.60
N THR A 361 6.89 1.48 15.45
CA THR A 361 6.18 2.43 14.57
C THR A 361 5.59 1.71 13.39
#